data_AF-A0A3D1KJL8-F1
#
_entry.id   AF-A0A3D1KJL8-F1
#
_cell.length_a   1.000
_cell.length_b   1.000
_cell.length_c   1.000
_cell.angle_alpha   90.00
_cell.angle_beta   90.00
_cell.angle_gamma   90.00
#
_symmetry.space_group_name_H-M   'P 1'
#
loop_
_entity.id
_entity.type
_entity.pdbx_description
1 polymer ?
#
loop_
_entity_poly.entity_id
_entity_poly.type
_entity_poly.pdbx_seq_one_letter_code
_entity_poly.pdbx_strand_id
1 'polypeptide(L)'
;MPLATDTIQPANSPATTDELIIEPEAFEDLKRDAWEAVIPYQDTTAAQLLLRQLEPYFLGNRTKIIDKYPDFYQQWEGILILLRWINLASSTEAVILDLMENHWLEQYTIPFFDPWEKFELKLLGYLPQERDEFKVRVRRALLRNSQIITQNGVMIGTIEQAGTVSNWLNDYNQKLGTDAVDNVQFAEYITTSQNTADLSSAERRIVESLLYFYEQLKYSSASPEGMEEEVPFEDDDGHFKIFSHGQVYDVTADKEMQKASVWSRDTGLLGTTPEPTSSMPSTTGASIVQPTQPAPSANVVSQPVSVPEPAKKIIQSQPVFPPKIVTPVPSKVVALQPVPPVTEQIVAPKPTMPTISPADIRASYNTLPISIDDLNQKIADIIKRSVAQPQLAEQILHSIAQVKDPVYVVSALLLLASKQTLAQGRSPQELQNYLRQVLEHDLHWNSEDSAKMGVRVGAMLGGDYRGMAYYNQSNGKFEWRE
;
A
#
# COMPACT_ATOMS: atom_id res chain seq x y z
N MET A 1 0.31 10.57 24.43
CA MET A 1 0.41 10.21 25.87
C MET A 1 1.33 9.00 25.97
N PRO A 2 2.22 8.90 26.95
CA PRO A 2 2.99 7.68 27.14
C PRO A 2 2.01 6.54 27.45
N LEU A 3 2.06 5.46 26.67
CA LEU A 3 1.44 4.18 27.02
C LEU A 3 1.84 3.88 28.46
N ALA A 4 0.86 3.67 29.33
CA ALA A 4 1.13 3.28 30.70
C ALA A 4 1.96 2.00 30.67
N THR A 5 3.23 2.09 31.03
CA THR A 5 4.17 0.96 31.17
C THR A 5 3.87 0.14 32.42
N ASP A 6 2.60 0.08 32.83
CA ASP A 6 2.16 -0.85 33.85
C ASP A 6 2.24 -2.24 33.24
N THR A 7 3.37 -2.85 33.54
CA THR A 7 3.68 -4.23 33.29
C THR A 7 2.57 -5.02 33.94
N ILE A 8 1.62 -5.54 33.16
CA ILE A 8 0.78 -6.64 33.62
C ILE A 8 1.76 -7.77 33.91
N GLN A 9 2.13 -7.92 35.17
CA GLN A 9 2.73 -9.16 35.64
C GLN A 9 1.76 -10.26 35.21
N PRO A 10 2.23 -11.34 34.55
CA PRO A 10 1.40 -12.53 34.45
C PRO A 10 0.99 -12.85 35.88
N ALA A 11 -0.31 -12.76 36.16
CA ALA A 11 -0.85 -13.15 37.45
C ALA A 11 -0.22 -14.51 37.77
N ASN A 12 0.45 -14.57 38.93
CA ASN A 12 1.17 -15.71 39.46
C ASN A 12 0.61 -17.03 38.92
N SER A 13 1.47 -17.89 38.35
CA SER A 13 1.11 -19.28 38.04
C SER A 13 0.28 -19.87 39.18
N PRO A 14 -1.02 -20.15 39.00
CA PRO A 14 -1.74 -20.97 39.93
C PRO A 14 -1.42 -22.41 39.53
N ALA A 15 -0.66 -23.08 40.39
CA ALA A 15 -0.68 -24.53 40.41
C ALA A 15 -2.14 -25.00 40.50
N THR A 16 -2.53 -25.89 39.59
CA THR A 16 -3.64 -26.85 39.72
C THR A 16 -5.00 -26.26 40.11
N THR A 17 -5.83 -25.90 39.11
CA THR A 17 -7.24 -26.30 38.87
C THR A 17 -7.72 -25.47 37.65
N ASP A 18 -7.77 -26.06 36.45
CA ASP A 18 -7.92 -25.38 35.14
C ASP A 18 -9.33 -24.82 34.86
N GLU A 19 -9.78 -23.83 35.64
CA GLU A 19 -10.86 -22.94 35.23
C GLU A 19 -10.24 -21.58 34.88
N LEU A 20 -10.04 -21.34 33.58
CA LEU A 20 -9.56 -20.04 33.09
C LEU A 20 -10.61 -18.99 33.47
N ILE A 21 -10.31 -18.14 34.44
CA ILE A 21 -11.17 -17.01 34.81
C ILE A 21 -11.04 -15.98 33.67
N ILE A 22 -12.02 -15.99 32.76
CA ILE A 22 -12.17 -15.01 31.69
C ILE A 22 -13.08 -13.90 32.23
N GLU A 23 -12.49 -12.75 32.53
CA GLU A 23 -13.20 -11.53 32.93
C GLU A 23 -13.07 -10.49 31.80
N PRO A 24 -14.13 -10.31 30.97
CA PRO A 24 -14.15 -9.32 29.89
C PRO A 24 -13.74 -7.91 30.33
N GLU A 25 -14.09 -7.52 31.55
CA GLU A 25 -13.79 -6.21 32.14
C GLU A 25 -12.29 -5.92 32.21
N ALA A 26 -11.45 -6.94 32.41
CA ALA A 26 -9.99 -6.80 32.45
C ALA A 26 -9.38 -6.38 31.10
N PHE A 27 -10.17 -6.46 30.01
CA PHE A 27 -9.73 -6.14 28.66
C PHE A 27 -10.30 -4.82 28.14
N GLU A 28 -11.24 -4.18 28.84
CA GLU A 28 -11.86 -2.93 28.36
C GLU A 28 -10.84 -1.78 28.23
N ASP A 29 -9.85 -1.71 29.13
CA ASP A 29 -8.77 -0.72 29.00
C ASP A 29 -7.91 -0.97 27.75
N LEU A 30 -7.56 -2.23 27.46
CA LEU A 30 -6.79 -2.58 26.25
C LEU A 30 -7.58 -2.32 24.97
N LYS A 31 -8.89 -2.55 25.01
CA LYS A 31 -9.81 -2.24 23.90
C LYS A 31 -9.89 -0.73 23.68
N ARG A 32 -10.03 0.05 24.75
CA ARG A 32 -10.01 1.51 24.70
C ARG A 32 -8.70 1.99 24.10
N ASP A 33 -7.56 1.50 24.59
CA ASP A 33 -6.24 1.88 24.08
C ASP A 33 -6.09 1.55 22.58
N ALA A 34 -6.56 0.38 22.15
CA ALA A 34 -6.56 0.01 20.74
C ALA A 34 -7.36 1.01 19.87
N TRP A 35 -8.58 1.36 20.30
CA TRP A 35 -9.48 2.25 19.55
C TRP A 35 -9.12 3.72 19.62
N GLU A 36 -8.57 4.20 20.74
CA GLU A 36 -8.31 5.62 20.96
C GLU A 36 -6.88 6.03 20.58
N ALA A 37 -5.90 5.12 20.71
CA ALA A 37 -4.49 5.45 20.57
C ALA A 37 -3.76 4.67 19.48
N VAL A 38 -4.16 3.43 19.17
CA VAL A 38 -3.40 2.60 18.21
C VAL A 38 -3.99 2.68 16.80
N ILE A 39 -5.28 2.39 16.64
CA ILE A 39 -5.94 2.33 15.33
C ILE A 39 -5.98 3.69 14.61
N PRO A 40 -6.42 4.80 15.25
CA PRO A 40 -6.52 6.09 14.56
C PRO A 40 -5.18 6.66 14.10
N TYR A 41 -4.10 6.31 14.81
CA TYR A 41 -2.75 6.80 14.54
C TYR A 41 -1.89 5.78 13.80
N GLN A 42 -2.43 4.60 13.50
CA GLN A 42 -1.74 3.49 12.84
C GLN A 42 -0.38 3.14 13.51
N ASP A 43 -0.32 3.19 14.84
CA ASP A 43 0.91 2.97 15.60
C ASP A 43 1.34 1.50 15.51
N THR A 44 2.32 1.24 14.63
CA THR A 44 2.80 -0.13 14.34
C THR A 44 3.44 -0.78 15.57
N THR A 45 4.18 -0.01 16.38
CA THR A 45 4.85 -0.53 17.57
C THR A 45 3.84 -0.90 18.64
N ALA A 46 2.89 -0.02 18.95
CA ALA A 46 1.83 -0.29 19.91
C ALA A 46 0.93 -1.45 19.45
N ALA A 47 0.57 -1.49 18.16
CA ALA A 47 -0.19 -2.58 17.58
C ALA A 47 0.55 -3.94 17.72
N GLN A 48 1.88 -3.96 17.56
CA GLN A 48 2.65 -5.19 17.66
C GLN A 48 2.71 -5.68 19.10
N LEU A 49 2.86 -4.75 20.06
CA LEU A 49 2.83 -5.06 21.49
C LEU A 49 1.49 -5.66 21.89
N LEU A 50 0.38 -5.06 21.44
CA LEU A 50 -0.97 -5.57 21.68
C LEU A 50 -1.17 -6.96 21.06
N LEU A 51 -0.77 -7.17 19.79
CA LEU A 51 -0.87 -8.50 19.15
C LEU A 51 -0.11 -9.56 19.94
N ARG A 52 1.12 -9.26 20.38
CA ARG A 52 1.95 -10.19 21.16
C ARG A 52 1.31 -10.56 22.50
N GLN A 53 0.60 -9.62 23.13
CA GLN A 53 -0.09 -9.85 24.40
C GLN A 53 -1.39 -10.62 24.21
N LEU A 54 -2.17 -10.27 23.19
CA LEU A 54 -3.55 -10.70 23.03
C LEU A 54 -3.68 -12.00 22.23
N GLU A 55 -2.91 -12.18 21.14
CA GLU A 55 -3.08 -13.35 20.26
C GLU A 55 -2.91 -14.69 20.99
N PRO A 56 -1.88 -14.91 21.85
CA PRO A 56 -1.76 -16.17 22.57
C PRO A 56 -2.96 -16.46 23.48
N TYR A 57 -3.53 -15.41 24.07
CA TYR A 57 -4.69 -15.52 24.95
C TYR A 57 -5.96 -15.88 24.17
N PHE A 58 -6.28 -15.14 23.12
CA PHE A 58 -7.51 -15.32 22.35
C PHE A 58 -7.48 -16.57 21.45
N LEU A 59 -6.34 -16.87 20.82
CA LEU A 59 -6.21 -18.06 19.97
C LEU A 59 -6.08 -19.33 20.80
N GLY A 60 -5.30 -19.29 21.90
CA GLY A 60 -5.11 -20.44 22.79
C GLY A 60 -6.38 -20.87 23.52
N ASN A 61 -7.34 -19.95 23.72
CA ASN A 61 -8.59 -20.21 24.44
C ASN A 61 -9.84 -20.04 23.58
N ARG A 62 -9.70 -19.98 22.25
CA ARG A 62 -10.77 -19.66 21.29
C ARG A 62 -12.10 -20.34 21.59
N THR A 63 -12.12 -21.67 21.65
CA THR A 63 -13.36 -22.44 21.89
C THR A 63 -14.02 -22.05 23.22
N LYS A 64 -13.23 -21.95 24.30
CA LYS A 64 -13.75 -21.60 25.64
C LYS A 64 -14.33 -20.19 25.69
N ILE A 65 -13.67 -19.23 25.02
CA ILE A 65 -14.15 -17.84 24.99
C ILE A 65 -15.41 -17.74 24.13
N ILE A 66 -15.45 -18.39 22.97
CA ILE A 66 -16.64 -18.40 22.10
C ILE A 66 -17.84 -19.02 22.82
N ASP A 67 -17.65 -20.15 23.51
CA ASP A 67 -18.74 -20.85 24.21
C ASP A 67 -19.34 -20.01 25.35
N LYS A 68 -18.51 -19.20 26.02
CA LYS A 68 -18.91 -18.45 27.23
C LYS A 68 -19.26 -16.99 26.95
N TYR A 69 -18.56 -16.34 26.02
CA TYR A 69 -18.66 -14.92 25.70
C TYR A 69 -18.50 -14.67 24.18
N PRO A 70 -19.46 -15.12 23.35
CA PRO A 70 -19.35 -15.04 21.89
C PRO A 70 -19.21 -13.60 21.37
N ASP A 71 -20.01 -12.67 21.89
CA ASP A 71 -19.96 -11.25 21.48
C ASP A 71 -18.63 -10.57 21.84
N PHE A 72 -18.05 -10.96 22.99
CA PHE A 72 -16.75 -10.48 23.43
C PHE A 72 -15.65 -11.00 22.50
N TYR A 73 -15.69 -12.28 22.14
CA TYR A 73 -14.74 -12.86 21.20
C TYR A 73 -14.82 -12.16 19.84
N GLN A 74 -16.02 -11.94 19.31
CA GLN A 74 -16.21 -11.29 18.01
C GLN A 74 -15.65 -9.86 17.98
N GLN A 75 -15.86 -9.07 19.04
CA GLN A 75 -15.29 -7.73 19.14
C GLN A 75 -13.76 -7.75 19.12
N TRP A 76 -13.15 -8.71 19.84
CA TRP A 76 -11.70 -8.85 19.88
C TRP A 76 -11.12 -9.41 18.59
N GLU A 77 -11.81 -10.33 17.94
CA GLU A 77 -11.43 -10.81 16.61
C GLU A 77 -11.33 -9.64 15.62
N GLY A 78 -12.32 -8.73 15.64
CA GLY A 78 -12.28 -7.50 14.86
C GLY A 78 -11.07 -6.63 15.17
N ILE A 79 -10.77 -6.39 16.46
CA ILE A 79 -9.59 -5.60 16.86
C ILE A 79 -8.30 -6.26 16.39
N LEU A 80 -8.15 -7.58 16.57
CA LEU A 80 -6.95 -8.31 16.14
C LEU A 80 -6.75 -8.22 14.62
N ILE A 81 -7.82 -8.28 13.82
CA ILE A 81 -7.76 -8.07 12.37
C ILE A 81 -7.23 -6.67 12.04
N LEU A 82 -7.75 -5.62 12.69
CA LEU A 82 -7.29 -4.24 12.46
C LEU A 82 -5.81 -4.06 12.87
N LEU A 83 -5.41 -4.63 14.00
CA LEU A 83 -4.02 -4.58 14.45
C LEU A 83 -3.07 -5.31 13.48
N ARG A 84 -3.52 -6.41 12.86
CA ARG A 84 -2.77 -7.13 11.81
C ARG A 84 -2.64 -6.32 10.53
N TRP A 85 -3.68 -5.60 10.12
CA TRP A 85 -3.60 -4.64 9.01
C TRP A 85 -2.57 -3.53 9.29
N ILE A 86 -2.60 -2.94 10.48
CA ILE A 86 -1.60 -1.93 10.90
C ILE A 86 -0.18 -2.52 10.87
N ASN A 87 -0.02 -3.78 11.32
CA ASN A 87 1.27 -4.50 11.30
C ASN A 87 1.54 -5.29 10.03
N LEU A 88 0.89 -4.98 8.91
CA LEU A 88 1.00 -5.80 7.71
C LEU A 88 2.46 -5.96 7.24
N ALA A 89 3.26 -4.88 7.29
CA ALA A 89 4.67 -4.89 6.90
C ALA A 89 5.54 -5.89 7.71
N SER A 90 5.22 -6.09 8.99
CA SER A 90 5.97 -6.97 9.90
C SER A 90 5.34 -8.36 10.06
N SER A 91 4.18 -8.58 9.46
CA SER A 91 3.42 -9.82 9.55
C SER A 91 4.03 -10.95 8.71
N THR A 92 3.70 -12.19 9.07
CA THR A 92 4.06 -13.37 8.27
C THR A 92 3.23 -13.43 6.99
N GLU A 93 3.73 -14.07 5.93
CA GLU A 93 2.96 -14.21 4.69
C GLU A 93 1.62 -14.92 4.91
N ALA A 94 1.56 -15.90 5.81
CA ALA A 94 0.32 -16.61 6.12
C ALA A 94 -0.76 -15.64 6.64
N VAL A 95 -0.38 -14.73 7.55
CA VAL A 95 -1.29 -13.70 8.06
C VAL A 95 -1.71 -12.73 6.95
N ILE A 96 -0.78 -12.31 6.10
CA ILE A 96 -1.10 -11.38 5.00
C ILE A 96 -2.05 -12.04 3.99
N LEU A 97 -1.80 -13.29 3.62
CA LEU A 97 -2.67 -14.03 2.70
C LEU A 97 -4.07 -14.22 3.30
N ASP A 98 -4.17 -14.50 4.60
CA ASP A 98 -5.44 -14.58 5.32
C ASP A 98 -6.20 -13.23 5.32
N LEU A 99 -5.51 -12.11 5.56
CA LEU A 99 -6.12 -10.78 5.48
C LEU A 99 -6.70 -10.50 4.09
N MET A 100 -5.98 -10.89 3.04
CA MET A 100 -6.38 -10.65 1.65
C MET A 100 -7.54 -11.57 1.23
N GLU A 101 -7.55 -12.81 1.70
CA GLU A 101 -8.58 -13.80 1.37
C GLU A 101 -9.87 -13.60 2.18
N ASN A 102 -9.78 -13.15 3.43
CA ASN A 102 -10.90 -13.18 4.37
C ASN A 102 -11.29 -11.82 4.96
N HIS A 103 -10.38 -10.83 4.95
CA HIS A 103 -10.53 -9.61 5.76
C HIS A 103 -10.21 -8.29 5.04
N TRP A 104 -10.47 -8.22 3.73
CA TRP A 104 -10.25 -7.04 2.89
C TRP A 104 -11.09 -5.83 3.31
N LEU A 105 -12.34 -6.02 3.73
CA LEU A 105 -13.24 -4.91 4.07
C LEU A 105 -12.87 -4.20 5.38
N GLU A 106 -12.28 -4.93 6.33
CA GLU A 106 -12.02 -4.47 7.68
C GLU A 106 -11.04 -3.30 7.70
N GLN A 107 -10.11 -3.25 6.74
CA GLN A 107 -9.11 -2.17 6.61
C GLN A 107 -9.75 -0.78 6.48
N TYR A 108 -10.94 -0.66 5.88
CA TYR A 108 -11.64 0.62 5.73
C TYR A 108 -12.14 1.20 7.07
N THR A 109 -12.06 0.42 8.16
CA THR A 109 -12.32 0.90 9.52
C THR A 109 -11.15 1.73 10.06
N ILE A 110 -9.95 1.56 9.49
CA ILE A 110 -8.75 2.28 9.90
C ILE A 110 -8.71 3.62 9.17
N PRO A 111 -8.73 4.76 9.89
CA PRO A 111 -8.71 6.07 9.26
C PRO A 111 -7.46 6.27 8.40
N PHE A 112 -7.67 6.76 7.17
CA PHE A 112 -6.60 7.10 6.21
C PHE A 112 -5.62 5.95 5.93
N PHE A 113 -6.07 4.71 6.04
CA PHE A 113 -5.24 3.55 5.79
C PHE A 113 -5.10 3.26 4.29
N ASP A 114 -3.86 3.02 3.85
CA ASP A 114 -3.55 2.52 2.52
C ASP A 114 -2.91 1.12 2.63
N PRO A 115 -3.61 0.05 2.19
CA PRO A 115 -3.05 -1.29 2.21
C PRO A 115 -1.84 -1.45 1.28
N TRP A 116 -1.75 -0.68 0.18
CA TRP A 116 -0.62 -0.74 -0.73
C TRP A 116 0.64 -0.23 -0.05
N GLU A 117 0.59 0.92 0.62
CA GLU A 117 1.74 1.47 1.34
C GLU A 117 2.32 0.47 2.36
N LYS A 118 1.45 -0.20 3.15
CA LYS A 118 1.93 -1.21 4.11
C LYS A 118 2.47 -2.46 3.43
N PHE A 119 1.87 -2.86 2.31
CA PHE A 119 2.31 -4.04 1.55
C PHE A 119 3.61 -3.78 0.80
N GLU A 120 3.81 -2.59 0.25
CA GLU A 120 5.06 -2.14 -0.36
C GLU A 120 6.21 -2.24 0.64
N LEU A 121 6.03 -1.76 1.88
CA LEU A 121 7.01 -1.91 2.95
C LEU A 121 7.32 -3.38 3.27
N LYS A 122 6.32 -4.27 3.19
CA LYS A 122 6.55 -5.72 3.31
C LYS A 122 7.47 -6.23 2.20
N LEU A 123 7.22 -5.80 0.96
CA LEU A 123 7.98 -6.20 -0.23
C LEU A 123 9.45 -5.75 -0.17
N LEU A 124 9.74 -4.62 0.47
CA LEU A 124 11.12 -4.14 0.63
C LEU A 124 12.02 -5.13 1.38
N GLY A 125 11.44 -6.00 2.21
CA GLY A 125 12.16 -7.08 2.89
C GLY A 125 12.57 -8.25 2.00
N TYR A 126 12.09 -8.29 0.75
CA TYR A 126 12.35 -9.32 -0.25
C TYR A 126 13.15 -8.76 -1.42
N LEU A 127 13.64 -9.63 -2.30
CA LEU A 127 14.21 -9.22 -3.58
C LEU A 127 13.23 -9.40 -4.74
N PRO A 128 13.49 -8.78 -5.92
CA PRO A 128 12.47 -8.62 -6.96
C PRO A 128 11.74 -9.91 -7.39
N GLN A 129 12.45 -11.02 -7.57
CA GLN A 129 11.82 -12.28 -7.97
C GLN A 129 10.84 -12.80 -6.89
N GLU A 130 11.23 -12.72 -5.62
CA GLU A 130 10.42 -13.21 -4.51
C GLU A 130 9.24 -12.29 -4.21
N ARG A 131 9.42 -10.98 -4.43
CA ARG A 131 8.32 -10.02 -4.44
C ARG A 131 7.27 -10.44 -5.46
N ASP A 132 7.68 -10.78 -6.68
CA ASP A 132 6.78 -11.22 -7.73
C ASP A 132 6.07 -12.53 -7.36
N GLU A 133 6.78 -13.50 -6.80
CA GLU A 133 6.18 -14.74 -6.29
C GLU A 133 5.16 -14.48 -5.18
N PHE A 134 5.48 -13.57 -4.24
CA PHE A 134 4.58 -13.21 -3.15
C PHE A 134 3.37 -12.42 -3.64
N LYS A 135 3.56 -11.43 -4.53
CA LYS A 135 2.48 -10.71 -5.23
C LYS A 135 1.53 -11.67 -5.94
N VAL A 136 2.04 -12.72 -6.60
CA VAL A 136 1.23 -13.78 -7.21
C VAL A 136 0.39 -14.52 -6.16
N ARG A 137 0.98 -14.89 -5.01
CA ARG A 137 0.22 -15.53 -3.91
C ARG A 137 -0.88 -14.61 -3.38
N VAL A 138 -0.60 -13.32 -3.21
CA VAL A 138 -1.58 -12.31 -2.77
C VAL A 138 -2.70 -12.12 -3.78
N ARG A 139 -2.39 -12.00 -5.09
CA ARG A 139 -3.42 -11.94 -6.14
C ARG A 139 -4.36 -13.14 -6.10
N ARG A 140 -3.81 -14.35 -5.89
CA ARG A 140 -4.61 -15.57 -5.76
C ARG A 140 -5.48 -15.57 -4.50
N ALA A 141 -5.00 -15.01 -3.38
CA ALA A 141 -5.78 -14.87 -2.15
C ALA A 141 -6.97 -13.93 -2.35
N LEU A 142 -6.74 -12.75 -2.95
CA LEU A 142 -7.82 -11.82 -3.29
C LEU A 142 -8.86 -12.42 -4.24
N LEU A 143 -8.43 -13.21 -5.23
CA LEU A 143 -9.35 -13.92 -6.14
C LEU A 143 -10.20 -15.00 -5.46
N ARG A 144 -9.85 -15.43 -4.24
CA ARG A 144 -10.67 -16.33 -3.41
C ARG A 144 -11.54 -15.59 -2.40
N ASN A 145 -11.38 -14.27 -2.28
CA ASN A 145 -12.12 -13.47 -1.31
C ASN A 145 -13.61 -13.35 -1.70
N SER A 146 -14.47 -13.75 -0.76
CA SER A 146 -15.93 -13.83 -0.94
C SER A 146 -16.70 -12.71 -0.24
N GLN A 147 -16.01 -11.73 0.37
CA GLN A 147 -16.64 -10.58 0.98
C GLN A 147 -17.37 -9.74 -0.06
N ILE A 148 -18.61 -9.35 0.25
CA ILE A 148 -19.48 -8.53 -0.60
C ILE A 148 -19.10 -7.06 -0.39
N ILE A 149 -18.64 -6.40 -1.46
CA ILE A 149 -18.16 -5.02 -1.44
C ILE A 149 -19.10 -4.04 -2.14
N THR A 150 -20.07 -4.55 -2.92
CA THR A 150 -21.14 -3.76 -3.53
C THR A 150 -22.51 -4.41 -3.32
N GLN A 151 -23.55 -3.59 -3.14
CA GLN A 151 -24.93 -4.05 -3.02
C GLN A 151 -25.45 -4.60 -4.35
N ASN A 152 -25.12 -3.91 -5.45
CA ASN A 152 -25.44 -4.36 -6.79
C ASN A 152 -24.49 -5.48 -7.24
N GLY A 153 -25.00 -6.35 -8.10
CA GLY A 153 -24.20 -7.42 -8.70
C GLY A 153 -23.19 -6.90 -9.73
N VAL A 154 -22.25 -7.76 -10.10
CA VAL A 154 -21.26 -7.54 -11.16
C VAL A 154 -21.66 -8.39 -12.36
N MET A 155 -21.82 -7.74 -13.51
CA MET A 155 -22.04 -8.43 -14.79
C MET A 155 -20.71 -9.01 -15.30
N ILE A 156 -20.58 -10.33 -15.23
CA ILE A 156 -19.43 -11.07 -15.78
C ILE A 156 -19.90 -11.78 -17.04
N GLY A 157 -19.47 -11.27 -18.21
CA GLY A 157 -20.02 -11.68 -19.49
C GLY A 157 -21.49 -11.29 -19.63
N THR A 158 -22.40 -12.26 -19.53
CA THR A 158 -23.86 -12.07 -19.61
C THR A 158 -24.59 -12.44 -18.31
N ILE A 159 -23.85 -12.78 -17.25
CA ILE A 159 -24.40 -13.30 -16.00
C ILE A 159 -24.13 -12.27 -14.92
N GLU A 160 -25.18 -11.86 -14.21
CA GLU A 160 -25.08 -11.07 -12.99
C GLU A 160 -24.65 -11.98 -11.83
N GLN A 161 -23.57 -11.61 -11.16
CA GLN A 161 -23.07 -12.32 -9.98
C GLN A 161 -23.02 -11.38 -8.78
N ALA A 162 -22.92 -11.93 -7.56
CA ALA A 162 -22.82 -11.11 -6.36
C ALA A 162 -21.62 -10.14 -6.42
N GLY A 163 -21.77 -8.97 -5.81
CA GLY A 163 -20.76 -7.91 -5.73
C GLY A 163 -19.56 -8.22 -4.83
N THR A 164 -18.95 -9.40 -4.96
CA THR A 164 -17.82 -9.84 -4.13
C THR A 164 -16.48 -9.33 -4.65
N VAL A 165 -15.46 -9.29 -3.78
CA VAL A 165 -14.06 -9.01 -4.16
C VAL A 165 -13.64 -9.84 -5.37
N SER A 166 -13.77 -11.17 -5.27
CA SER A 166 -13.44 -12.12 -6.35
C SER A 166 -14.17 -11.83 -7.67
N ASN A 167 -15.45 -11.49 -7.65
CA ASN A 167 -16.22 -11.22 -8.87
C ASN A 167 -15.82 -9.91 -9.53
N TRP A 168 -15.55 -8.86 -8.75
CA TRP A 168 -14.99 -7.61 -9.26
C TRP A 168 -13.64 -7.82 -9.95
N LEU A 169 -12.74 -8.60 -9.33
CA LEU A 169 -11.44 -8.91 -9.92
C LEU A 169 -11.56 -9.79 -11.17
N ASN A 170 -12.52 -10.70 -11.21
CA ASN A 170 -12.77 -11.53 -12.40
C ASN A 170 -13.32 -10.71 -13.58
N ASP A 171 -14.25 -9.78 -13.34
CA ASP A 171 -14.70 -8.85 -14.38
C ASP A 171 -13.53 -8.00 -14.90
N TYR A 172 -12.76 -7.41 -13.99
CA TYR A 172 -11.59 -6.60 -14.34
C TYR A 172 -10.60 -7.38 -15.22
N ASN A 173 -10.23 -8.59 -14.83
CA ASN A 173 -9.35 -9.47 -15.61
C ASN A 173 -9.97 -9.89 -16.95
N GLN A 174 -11.29 -10.06 -17.03
CA GLN A 174 -11.96 -10.40 -18.29
C GLN A 174 -11.92 -9.23 -19.29
N LYS A 175 -11.95 -7.99 -18.80
CA LYS A 175 -11.94 -6.77 -19.64
C LYS A 175 -10.53 -6.34 -20.05
N LEU A 176 -9.59 -6.33 -19.10
CA LEU A 176 -8.26 -5.75 -19.29
C LEU A 176 -7.15 -6.79 -19.38
N GLY A 177 -7.45 -8.05 -19.07
CA GLY A 177 -6.47 -9.13 -19.05
C GLY A 177 -5.76 -9.28 -17.70
N THR A 178 -4.94 -10.32 -17.60
CA THR A 178 -4.21 -10.69 -16.37
C THR A 178 -2.84 -10.04 -16.26
N ASP A 179 -2.35 -9.43 -17.35
CA ASP A 179 -1.11 -8.67 -17.38
C ASP A 179 -1.35 -7.25 -16.85
N ALA A 180 -0.25 -6.55 -16.53
CA ALA A 180 -0.31 -5.16 -16.10
C ALA A 180 -0.76 -4.25 -17.25
N VAL A 181 -1.59 -3.26 -16.94
CA VAL A 181 -2.11 -2.27 -17.88
C VAL A 181 -1.72 -0.85 -17.46
N ASP A 182 -1.64 0.06 -18.42
CA ASP A 182 -1.32 1.45 -18.13
C ASP A 182 -2.47 2.18 -17.41
N ASN A 183 -2.15 3.35 -16.85
CA ASN A 183 -3.11 4.17 -16.12
C ASN A 183 -4.29 4.66 -16.98
N VAL A 184 -4.13 4.75 -18.30
CA VAL A 184 -5.19 5.19 -19.22
C VAL A 184 -6.23 4.08 -19.33
N GLN A 185 -5.80 2.83 -19.53
CA GLN A 185 -6.67 1.67 -19.58
C GLN A 185 -7.38 1.43 -18.24
N PHE A 186 -6.67 1.59 -17.12
CA PHE A 186 -7.27 1.52 -15.79
C PHE A 186 -8.36 2.59 -15.60
N ALA A 187 -8.07 3.85 -15.92
CA ALA A 187 -9.01 4.96 -15.81
C ALA A 187 -10.22 4.78 -16.73
N GLU A 188 -10.01 4.28 -17.94
CA GLU A 188 -11.08 3.95 -18.89
C GLU A 188 -12.03 2.89 -18.30
N TYR A 189 -11.49 1.83 -17.69
CA TYR A 189 -12.33 0.82 -17.03
C TYR A 189 -13.19 1.42 -15.90
N ILE A 190 -12.59 2.21 -15.01
CA ILE A 190 -13.28 2.80 -13.84
C ILE A 190 -14.39 3.79 -14.24
N THR A 191 -14.24 4.43 -15.40
CA THR A 191 -15.16 5.47 -15.88
C THR A 191 -16.22 4.97 -16.85
N THR A 192 -15.91 3.95 -17.65
CA THR A 192 -16.80 3.51 -18.75
C THR A 192 -17.40 2.13 -18.54
N SER A 193 -16.90 1.33 -17.60
CA SER A 193 -17.43 -0.02 -17.37
C SER A 193 -18.88 0.04 -16.89
N GLN A 194 -19.73 -0.80 -17.48
CA GLN A 194 -21.13 -0.95 -17.08
C GLN A 194 -21.27 -1.23 -15.58
N ASN A 195 -20.38 -2.04 -15.01
CA ASN A 195 -20.44 -2.40 -13.60
C ASN A 195 -20.15 -1.21 -12.69
N THR A 196 -19.40 -0.21 -13.16
CA THR A 196 -19.00 0.96 -12.37
C THR A 196 -20.01 2.10 -12.42
N ALA A 197 -20.95 2.09 -13.37
CA ALA A 197 -21.85 3.21 -13.64
C ALA A 197 -22.76 3.58 -12.45
N ASP A 198 -23.27 2.57 -11.76
CA ASP A 198 -24.29 2.72 -10.71
C ASP A 198 -23.71 2.59 -9.28
N LEU A 199 -22.40 2.68 -9.12
CA LEU A 199 -21.76 2.61 -7.80
C LEU A 199 -22.03 3.87 -6.99
N SER A 200 -22.42 3.70 -5.72
CA SER A 200 -22.39 4.81 -4.76
C SER A 200 -20.95 5.30 -4.54
N SER A 201 -20.78 6.52 -4.02
CA SER A 201 -19.43 7.06 -3.76
C SER A 201 -18.61 6.19 -2.79
N ALA A 202 -19.26 5.55 -1.82
CA ALA A 202 -18.59 4.66 -0.87
C ALA A 202 -18.14 3.35 -1.55
N GLU A 203 -19.02 2.71 -2.33
CA GLU A 203 -18.70 1.49 -3.08
C GLU A 203 -17.62 1.76 -4.14
N ARG A 204 -17.74 2.88 -4.85
CA ARG A 204 -16.74 3.32 -5.85
C ARG A 204 -15.36 3.41 -5.22
N ARG A 205 -15.23 4.04 -4.05
CA ARG A 205 -13.96 4.11 -3.32
C ARG A 205 -13.40 2.71 -2.99
N ILE A 206 -14.26 1.78 -2.55
CA ILE A 206 -13.84 0.42 -2.20
C ILE A 206 -13.38 -0.35 -3.45
N VAL A 207 -14.13 -0.27 -4.55
CA VAL A 207 -13.81 -0.92 -5.82
C VAL A 207 -12.54 -0.34 -6.43
N GLU A 208 -12.41 0.99 -6.48
CA GLU A 208 -11.20 1.66 -6.99
C GLU A 208 -9.96 1.28 -6.19
N SER A 209 -10.05 1.30 -4.85
CA SER A 209 -8.92 0.91 -3.98
C SER A 209 -8.56 -0.58 -4.13
N LEU A 210 -9.55 -1.48 -4.26
CA LEU A 210 -9.30 -2.89 -4.54
C LEU A 210 -8.61 -3.10 -5.88
N LEU A 211 -9.12 -2.48 -6.95
CA LEU A 211 -8.58 -2.64 -8.30
C LEU A 211 -7.21 -2.01 -8.43
N TYR A 212 -6.98 -0.85 -7.80
CA TYR A 212 -5.67 -0.23 -7.73
C TYR A 212 -4.67 -1.16 -7.04
N PHE A 213 -4.97 -1.64 -5.83
CA PHE A 213 -4.11 -2.56 -5.12
C PHE A 213 -3.82 -3.82 -5.95
N TYR A 214 -4.85 -4.41 -6.56
CA TYR A 214 -4.70 -5.59 -7.41
C TYR A 214 -3.83 -5.34 -8.65
N GLU A 215 -3.96 -4.16 -9.27
CA GLU A 215 -3.16 -3.75 -10.42
C GLU A 215 -1.69 -3.54 -10.05
N GLN A 216 -1.40 -2.92 -8.90
CA GLN A 216 -0.03 -2.78 -8.38
C GLN A 216 0.67 -4.14 -8.21
N LEU A 217 -0.05 -5.18 -7.82
CA LEU A 217 0.48 -6.55 -7.71
C LEU A 217 0.84 -7.20 -9.07
N LYS A 218 0.38 -6.64 -10.19
CA LYS A 218 0.70 -7.18 -11.52
C LYS A 218 2.05 -6.69 -12.04
N TYR A 219 2.49 -5.52 -11.61
CA TYR A 219 3.78 -5.00 -12.00
C TYR A 219 4.90 -5.85 -11.40
N SER A 220 5.78 -6.34 -12.28
CA SER A 220 6.96 -7.07 -11.84
C SER A 220 7.86 -6.12 -11.06
N SER A 221 8.37 -6.54 -9.91
CA SER A 221 9.39 -5.80 -9.16
C SER A 221 10.72 -5.69 -9.91
N ALA A 222 10.88 -6.44 -11.00
CA ALA A 222 11.95 -6.21 -11.96
C ALA A 222 11.61 -5.10 -12.96
N SER A 223 10.37 -4.71 -13.19
CA SER A 223 10.05 -3.59 -14.10
C SER A 223 10.32 -2.23 -13.43
N PRO A 224 10.68 -1.18 -14.19
CA PRO A 224 10.78 0.19 -13.66
C PRO A 224 9.52 0.64 -12.91
N GLU A 225 8.35 0.31 -13.43
CA GLU A 225 7.04 0.68 -12.91
C GLU A 225 6.69 -0.07 -11.62
N GLY A 226 7.15 -1.32 -11.48
CA GLY A 226 6.91 -2.17 -10.32
C GLY A 226 7.98 -2.11 -9.24
N MET A 227 8.99 -1.26 -9.38
CA MET A 227 10.05 -1.12 -8.39
C MET A 227 9.54 -0.37 -7.16
N GLU A 228 9.52 -1.06 -6.02
CA GLU A 228 8.99 -0.54 -4.74
C GLU A 228 9.94 0.44 -4.06
N GLU A 229 11.24 0.38 -4.38
CA GLU A 229 12.18 1.33 -3.80
C GLU A 229 12.12 2.69 -4.46
N GLU A 230 12.00 3.72 -3.62
CA GLU A 230 12.45 5.04 -4.00
C GLU A 230 13.96 5.04 -4.05
N VAL A 231 14.53 5.26 -5.24
CA VAL A 231 15.98 5.38 -5.42
C VAL A 231 16.33 6.85 -5.60
N PRO A 232 16.95 7.49 -4.60
CA PRO A 232 17.56 8.79 -4.77
C PRO A 232 18.75 8.68 -5.70
N PHE A 233 18.88 9.65 -6.60
CA PHE A 233 20.03 9.77 -7.47
C PHE A 233 20.41 11.24 -7.65
N GLU A 234 21.69 11.49 -7.88
CA GLU A 234 22.19 12.78 -8.32
C GLU A 234 22.35 12.74 -9.84
N ASP A 235 21.76 13.72 -10.54
CA ASP A 235 21.93 13.85 -11.99
C ASP A 235 23.30 14.44 -12.36
N ASP A 236 23.63 14.43 -13.65
CA ASP A 236 24.91 14.95 -14.15
C ASP A 236 25.15 16.45 -13.82
N ASP A 237 24.08 17.20 -13.51
CA ASP A 237 24.13 18.61 -13.15
C ASP A 237 24.23 18.80 -11.61
N GLY A 238 24.29 17.72 -10.83
CA GLY A 238 24.39 17.75 -9.36
C GLY A 238 23.04 17.92 -8.66
N HIS A 239 21.90 17.77 -9.36
CA HIS A 239 20.58 17.85 -8.74
C HIS A 239 20.13 16.51 -8.18
N PHE A 240 19.68 16.52 -6.93
CA PHE A 240 19.06 15.35 -6.31
C PHE A 240 17.64 15.14 -6.85
N LYS A 241 17.40 13.92 -7.33
CA LYS A 241 16.12 13.44 -7.84
C LYS A 241 15.81 12.09 -7.20
N ILE A 242 14.55 11.68 -7.28
CA ILE A 242 14.09 10.39 -6.79
C ILE A 242 13.37 9.66 -7.90
N PHE A 243 13.79 8.44 -8.16
CA PHE A 243 13.11 7.52 -9.04
C PHE A 243 12.15 6.65 -8.22
N SER A 244 10.89 6.58 -8.64
CA SER A 244 9.85 5.76 -8.00
C SER A 244 8.77 5.38 -9.01
N HIS A 245 8.40 4.10 -9.06
CA HIS A 245 7.33 3.57 -9.93
C HIS A 245 7.44 4.04 -11.40
N GLY A 246 8.63 3.94 -11.98
CA GLY A 246 8.88 4.32 -13.38
C GLY A 246 8.98 5.83 -13.63
N GLN A 247 8.85 6.67 -12.60
CA GLN A 247 8.86 8.13 -12.72
C GLN A 247 10.02 8.77 -11.95
N VAL A 248 10.45 9.93 -12.42
CA VAL A 248 11.50 10.74 -11.79
C VAL A 248 10.87 12.00 -11.20
N TYR A 249 11.16 12.25 -9.93
CA TYR A 249 10.68 13.39 -9.16
C TYR A 249 11.85 14.26 -8.72
N ASP A 250 11.72 15.57 -8.84
CA ASP A 250 12.71 16.50 -8.30
C ASP A 250 12.59 16.57 -6.77
N VAL A 251 13.71 16.55 -6.06
CA VAL A 251 13.74 16.73 -4.59
C VAL A 251 13.72 18.23 -4.28
N THR A 252 12.61 18.92 -4.58
CA THR A 252 12.28 20.16 -3.87
C THR A 252 11.57 19.82 -2.56
N ALA A 253 11.48 20.76 -1.63
CA ALA A 253 10.91 20.60 -0.28
C ALA A 253 9.43 20.13 -0.23
N ASP A 254 8.85 19.75 -1.36
CA ASP A 254 7.43 19.43 -1.57
C ASP A 254 7.12 17.92 -1.47
N LYS A 255 8.02 17.10 -0.92
CA LYS A 255 7.76 15.65 -0.74
C LYS A 255 6.64 15.36 0.26
N GLU A 256 6.41 16.24 1.22
CA GLU A 256 5.23 16.18 2.11
C GLU A 256 3.92 16.51 1.35
N MET A 257 3.97 17.36 0.31
CA MET A 257 2.79 17.75 -0.48
C MET A 257 2.45 16.77 -1.61
N GLN A 258 3.43 16.06 -2.19
CA GLN A 258 3.18 15.21 -3.35
C GLN A 258 2.72 13.78 -3.00
N LYS A 259 3.17 13.18 -1.89
CA LYS A 259 2.59 11.90 -1.43
C LYS A 259 1.13 12.04 -1.00
N ALA A 260 0.78 13.17 -0.40
CA ALA A 260 -0.62 13.54 -0.20
C ALA A 260 -1.35 13.76 -1.52
N SER A 261 -0.69 14.26 -2.58
CA SER A 261 -1.30 14.58 -3.88
C SER A 261 -1.61 13.37 -4.77
N VAL A 262 -0.96 12.20 -4.62
CA VAL A 262 -1.29 11.01 -5.44
C VAL A 262 -2.65 10.41 -5.04
N TRP A 263 -3.09 10.61 -3.80
CA TRP A 263 -4.44 10.23 -3.34
C TRP A 263 -5.40 11.42 -3.17
N SER A 264 -4.89 12.65 -2.95
CA SER A 264 -5.71 13.87 -2.81
C SER A 264 -6.02 14.57 -4.13
N ARG A 265 -5.40 14.15 -5.25
CA ARG A 265 -5.92 14.41 -6.58
C ARG A 265 -6.63 13.14 -7.06
N ASP A 266 -7.94 13.20 -7.10
CA ASP A 266 -8.76 12.39 -7.99
C ASP A 266 -9.17 10.98 -7.53
N THR A 267 -9.87 10.87 -6.40
CA THR A 267 -11.19 10.17 -6.37
C THR A 267 -12.26 10.96 -7.16
N GLY A 268 -11.83 11.56 -8.27
CA GLY A 268 -12.38 12.75 -8.89
C GLY A 268 -11.67 13.02 -10.20
N LEU A 269 -11.62 12.00 -11.06
CA LEU A 269 -11.47 12.24 -12.50
C LEU A 269 -12.61 13.20 -12.90
N LEU A 270 -12.23 14.46 -13.13
CA LEU A 270 -13.02 15.68 -13.36
C LEU A 270 -13.17 16.59 -12.14
N GLY A 271 -12.39 17.66 -12.17
CA GLY A 271 -12.37 18.72 -11.18
C GLY A 271 -13.75 19.32 -10.92
N THR A 272 -14.07 19.44 -9.63
CA THR A 272 -14.93 20.51 -9.14
C THR A 272 -14.21 21.18 -7.98
N THR A 273 -14.08 22.50 -8.11
CA THR A 273 -13.46 23.39 -7.14
C THR A 273 -14.28 23.33 -5.83
N PRO A 274 -13.67 23.24 -4.64
CA PRO A 274 -14.43 23.38 -3.41
C PRO A 274 -14.85 24.84 -3.23
N GLU A 275 -16.15 25.10 -3.22
CA GLU A 275 -16.69 26.36 -2.69
C GLU A 275 -16.40 26.45 -1.17
N PRO A 276 -16.06 27.65 -0.65
CA PRO A 276 -15.77 27.82 0.76
C PRO A 276 -17.07 27.88 1.55
N THR A 277 -17.40 26.82 2.29
CA THR A 277 -18.51 26.88 3.25
C THR A 277 -18.02 27.31 4.62
N SER A 278 -18.69 28.35 5.10
CA SER A 278 -18.47 29.14 6.29
C SER A 278 -18.70 28.38 7.59
N SER A 279 -17.83 28.65 8.58
CA SER A 279 -18.09 28.78 10.02
C SER A 279 -19.28 28.03 10.63
N MET A 280 -18.98 27.03 11.47
CA MET A 280 -19.92 26.58 12.51
C MET A 280 -20.14 27.67 13.58
N PRO A 281 -21.37 27.93 14.02
CA PRO A 281 -21.62 28.56 15.30
C PRO A 281 -21.77 27.50 16.41
N SER A 282 -21.07 27.73 17.50
CA SER A 282 -21.22 27.09 18.79
C SER A 282 -22.45 27.65 19.53
N THR A 283 -23.27 26.79 20.14
CA THR A 283 -24.04 27.15 21.35
C THR A 283 -24.61 25.92 22.07
N THR A 284 -24.27 25.82 23.36
CA THR A 284 -25.02 25.12 24.41
C THR A 284 -25.73 26.20 25.25
N GLY A 285 -27.01 26.00 25.63
CA GLY A 285 -27.62 26.79 26.70
C GLY A 285 -29.13 27.08 26.61
N ALA A 286 -29.93 26.17 27.16
CA ALA A 286 -31.11 26.38 28.02
C ALA A 286 -32.29 27.31 27.61
N SER A 287 -33.43 26.64 27.41
CA SER A 287 -34.73 26.84 28.11
C SER A 287 -35.85 27.74 27.52
N ILE A 288 -37.06 27.17 27.72
CA ILE A 288 -38.44 27.69 27.82
C ILE A 288 -39.36 27.79 26.57
N VAL A 289 -40.52 27.11 26.73
CA VAL A 289 -41.89 27.33 26.18
C VAL A 289 -42.33 26.49 24.96
N GLN A 290 -43.10 25.43 25.25
CA GLN A 290 -44.17 24.85 24.40
C GLN A 290 -45.35 25.86 24.27
N PRO A 291 -46.18 25.87 23.20
CA PRO A 291 -47.00 24.69 22.87
C PRO A 291 -47.42 24.50 21.40
N THR A 292 -48.22 23.44 21.22
CA THR A 292 -49.22 23.15 20.16
C THR A 292 -48.79 22.48 18.85
N GLN A 293 -48.98 21.15 18.86
CA GLN A 293 -49.44 20.30 17.74
C GLN A 293 -50.78 20.82 17.13
N PRO A 294 -51.22 20.43 15.92
CA PRO A 294 -51.35 19.02 15.51
C PRO A 294 -51.07 18.65 14.04
N ALA A 295 -50.85 17.36 13.81
CA ALA A 295 -51.00 16.69 12.51
C ALA A 295 -52.49 16.57 12.11
N PRO A 296 -52.79 16.30 10.84
CA PRO A 296 -53.31 14.97 10.47
C PRO A 296 -52.67 14.44 9.16
N SER A 297 -52.26 13.18 9.03
CA SER A 297 -53.03 11.92 8.92
C SER A 297 -53.45 11.55 7.48
N ALA A 298 -53.39 10.22 7.23
CA ALA A 298 -54.10 9.39 6.25
C ALA A 298 -53.44 9.27 4.85
N ASN A 299 -52.91 8.10 4.46
CA ASN A 299 -53.50 6.78 4.18
C ASN A 299 -53.92 6.59 2.71
N VAL A 300 -53.93 5.30 2.30
CA VAL A 300 -54.48 4.63 1.10
C VAL A 300 -53.36 4.14 0.15
N VAL A 301 -52.91 2.88 0.17
CA VAL A 301 -53.53 1.55 -0.05
C VAL A 301 -53.70 1.17 -1.54
N SER A 302 -52.89 0.18 -1.95
CA SER A 302 -53.14 -0.98 -2.86
C SER A 302 -53.38 -0.83 -4.39
N GLN A 303 -52.39 -1.32 -5.17
CA GLN A 303 -52.40 -2.55 -6.05
C GLN A 303 -53.57 -2.83 -7.05
N PRO A 304 -53.46 -3.78 -8.03
CA PRO A 304 -52.42 -4.07 -9.04
C PRO A 304 -52.99 -4.43 -10.47
N VAL A 305 -52.11 -4.91 -11.37
CA VAL A 305 -52.34 -5.78 -12.57
C VAL A 305 -52.77 -5.13 -13.89
N SER A 306 -51.95 -5.27 -14.95
CA SER A 306 -52.21 -6.19 -16.08
C SER A 306 -51.20 -6.09 -17.23
N VAL A 307 -50.70 -7.27 -17.62
CA VAL A 307 -50.00 -7.59 -18.88
C VAL A 307 -51.06 -7.82 -19.96
N PRO A 308 -50.79 -7.45 -21.24
CA PRO A 308 -50.72 -8.48 -22.28
C PRO A 308 -49.66 -8.22 -23.38
N GLU A 309 -48.91 -9.25 -23.74
CA GLU A 309 -48.36 -9.50 -25.09
C GLU A 309 -49.42 -10.30 -25.90
N PRO A 310 -49.41 -10.39 -27.26
CA PRO A 310 -48.21 -10.63 -28.09
C PRO A 310 -48.13 -9.96 -29.50
N ALA A 311 -46.87 -9.87 -29.95
CA ALA A 311 -46.28 -9.87 -31.30
C ALA A 311 -47.11 -9.61 -32.59
N LYS A 312 -46.59 -8.69 -33.43
CA LYS A 312 -46.35 -8.93 -34.88
C LYS A 312 -45.33 -7.96 -35.51
N LYS A 313 -44.42 -8.54 -36.29
CA LYS A 313 -43.34 -7.97 -37.14
C LYS A 313 -43.75 -6.78 -38.02
N ILE A 314 -42.87 -5.76 -38.09
CA ILE A 314 -42.61 -4.96 -39.31
C ILE A 314 -41.08 -4.70 -39.41
N ILE A 315 -40.58 -4.79 -40.64
CA ILE A 315 -39.19 -4.75 -41.09
C ILE A 315 -38.80 -3.33 -41.55
N GLN A 316 -37.49 -3.02 -41.47
CA GLN A 316 -36.71 -1.97 -42.18
C GLN A 316 -36.91 -0.49 -41.79
N SER A 317 -35.83 0.16 -41.32
CA SER A 317 -34.91 0.92 -42.20
C SER A 317 -33.79 1.59 -41.38
N GLN A 318 -32.57 1.50 -41.92
CA GLN A 318 -31.38 2.24 -41.47
C GLN A 318 -31.47 3.71 -41.91
N PRO A 319 -30.95 4.67 -41.13
CA PRO A 319 -30.63 6.00 -41.64
C PRO A 319 -29.25 6.03 -42.30
N VAL A 320 -29.23 6.37 -43.59
CA VAL A 320 -28.06 6.73 -44.40
C VAL A 320 -27.99 8.25 -44.48
N PHE A 321 -26.84 8.86 -44.18
CA PHE A 321 -26.46 10.24 -44.57
C PHE A 321 -24.91 10.36 -44.54
N PRO A 322 -24.29 11.31 -45.28
CA PRO A 322 -23.75 11.16 -46.64
C PRO A 322 -22.21 11.24 -46.71
N PRO A 323 -21.58 10.99 -47.88
CA PRO A 323 -20.12 11.02 -48.03
C PRO A 323 -19.59 12.45 -48.06
N LYS A 324 -18.54 12.74 -47.28
CA LYS A 324 -17.77 13.99 -47.43
C LYS A 324 -16.66 13.81 -48.47
N ILE A 325 -16.78 14.64 -49.49
CA ILE A 325 -15.93 14.76 -50.67
C ILE A 325 -14.58 15.38 -50.29
N VAL A 326 -13.51 14.70 -50.70
CA VAL A 326 -12.14 15.22 -50.77
C VAL A 326 -12.04 16.15 -51.97
N THR A 327 -11.56 17.38 -51.77
CA THR A 327 -11.14 18.26 -52.87
C THR A 327 -9.62 18.43 -52.87
N PRO A 328 -8.96 18.36 -54.04
CA PRO A 328 -7.51 18.51 -54.16
C PRO A 328 -7.13 19.98 -54.35
N VAL A 329 -6.03 20.40 -53.73
CA VAL A 329 -5.42 21.73 -53.97
C VAL A 329 -4.14 21.55 -54.80
N PRO A 330 -3.93 22.36 -55.86
CA PRO A 330 -2.96 22.08 -56.92
C PRO A 330 -1.53 22.57 -56.61
N SER A 331 -0.55 21.78 -57.05
CA SER A 331 0.86 22.17 -57.17
C SER A 331 1.04 23.23 -58.25
N LYS A 332 1.62 24.38 -57.90
CA LYS A 332 2.28 25.26 -58.87
C LYS A 332 3.59 25.79 -58.29
N VAL A 333 4.66 25.39 -58.95
CA VAL A 333 6.05 25.77 -58.75
C VAL A 333 6.23 27.24 -59.11
N VAL A 334 6.81 28.03 -58.20
CA VAL A 334 7.45 29.31 -58.50
C VAL A 334 8.81 29.31 -57.82
N ALA A 335 9.86 29.44 -58.63
CA ALA A 335 11.24 29.51 -58.20
C ALA A 335 11.54 30.87 -57.55
N LEU A 336 12.23 30.85 -56.41
CA LEU A 336 12.89 32.02 -55.83
C LEU A 336 14.39 31.73 -55.65
N GLN A 337 15.18 32.74 -55.95
CA GLN A 337 16.65 32.76 -56.08
C GLN A 337 17.37 32.56 -54.74
N PRO A 338 18.66 32.14 -54.75
CA PRO A 338 19.40 31.79 -53.55
C PRO A 338 19.81 33.02 -52.72
N VAL A 339 19.59 32.91 -51.40
CA VAL A 339 20.12 33.81 -50.37
C VAL A 339 21.57 33.40 -50.03
N PRO A 340 22.51 34.33 -49.82
CA PRO A 340 23.91 34.01 -49.52
C PRO A 340 24.09 33.24 -48.20
N PRO A 341 25.19 32.46 -48.06
CA PRO A 341 25.38 31.58 -46.92
C PRO A 341 25.66 32.39 -45.65
N VAL A 342 24.82 32.22 -44.63
CA VAL A 342 25.18 32.54 -43.26
C VAL A 342 26.21 31.49 -42.84
N THR A 343 27.39 31.94 -42.43
CA THR A 343 28.42 31.09 -41.84
C THR A 343 27.90 30.57 -40.51
N GLU A 344 27.28 29.40 -40.51
CA GLU A 344 27.07 28.62 -39.29
C GLU A 344 28.45 28.29 -38.73
N GLN A 345 28.76 28.87 -37.57
CA GLN A 345 29.80 28.35 -36.71
C GLN A 345 29.45 26.90 -36.44
N ILE A 346 30.33 25.98 -36.85
CA ILE A 346 30.29 24.58 -36.43
C ILE A 346 30.50 24.59 -34.92
N VAL A 347 29.41 24.70 -34.16
CA VAL A 347 29.39 24.26 -32.79
C VAL A 347 29.48 22.75 -32.91
N ALA A 348 30.61 22.19 -32.48
CA ALA A 348 30.78 20.75 -32.37
C ALA A 348 29.53 20.17 -31.69
N PRO A 349 28.98 19.04 -32.17
CA PRO A 349 27.86 18.42 -31.48
C PRO A 349 28.28 18.22 -30.03
N LYS A 350 27.56 18.88 -29.11
CA LYS A 350 27.67 18.60 -27.69
C LYS A 350 27.50 17.08 -27.57
N PRO A 351 28.42 16.35 -26.93
CA PRO A 351 28.27 14.91 -26.81
C PRO A 351 26.91 14.64 -26.17
N THR A 352 25.99 14.04 -26.92
CA THR A 352 24.85 13.34 -26.34
C THR A 352 25.45 12.18 -25.58
N MET A 353 25.75 12.43 -24.31
CA MET A 353 26.18 11.40 -23.38
C MET A 353 25.04 10.39 -23.17
N PRO A 354 25.36 9.11 -22.92
CA PRO A 354 24.35 8.10 -22.69
C PRO A 354 23.54 8.50 -21.45
N THR A 355 22.25 8.77 -21.64
CA THR A 355 21.30 8.84 -20.53
C THR A 355 21.33 7.46 -19.87
N ILE A 356 21.98 7.33 -18.70
CA ILE A 356 21.90 6.10 -17.91
C ILE A 356 20.43 5.89 -17.60
N SER A 357 19.87 4.80 -18.10
CA SER A 357 18.44 4.55 -17.99
C SER A 357 18.10 4.13 -16.55
N PRO A 358 16.86 4.35 -16.08
CA PRO A 358 16.40 3.74 -14.83
C PRO A 358 16.62 2.22 -14.77
N ALA A 359 16.69 1.55 -15.93
CA ALA A 359 17.00 0.13 -16.03
C ALA A 359 18.45 -0.22 -15.63
N ASP A 360 19.41 0.70 -15.81
CA ASP A 360 20.82 0.53 -15.46
C ASP A 360 21.05 0.73 -13.95
N ILE A 361 20.41 1.76 -13.37
CA ILE A 361 20.38 1.98 -11.91
C ILE A 361 19.83 0.72 -11.20
N ARG A 362 18.71 0.20 -11.71
CA ARG A 362 18.09 -1.05 -11.25
C ARG A 362 19.01 -2.26 -11.34
N ALA A 363 19.71 -2.44 -12.47
CA ALA A 363 20.60 -3.58 -12.66
C ALA A 363 21.74 -3.60 -11.62
N SER A 364 22.30 -2.42 -11.31
CA SER A 364 23.30 -2.28 -10.24
C SER A 364 22.69 -2.52 -8.84
N TYR A 365 21.51 -1.96 -8.58
CA TYR A 365 20.83 -2.03 -7.28
C TYR A 365 20.45 -3.46 -6.84
N ASN A 366 20.13 -4.33 -7.78
CA ASN A 366 19.68 -5.71 -7.52
C ASN A 366 20.82 -6.69 -7.20
N THR A 367 22.06 -6.20 -7.06
CA THR A 367 23.21 -7.00 -6.65
C THR A 367 23.50 -6.79 -5.16
N LEU A 368 23.59 -7.89 -4.39
CA LEU A 368 24.03 -7.90 -3.00
C LEU A 368 25.11 -8.99 -2.82
N PRO A 369 26.06 -8.81 -1.89
CA PRO A 369 27.14 -9.78 -1.64
C PRO A 369 26.68 -11.00 -0.83
N ILE A 370 25.37 -11.18 -0.63
CA ILE A 370 24.76 -12.30 0.08
C ILE A 370 23.63 -12.91 -0.74
N SER A 371 23.43 -14.22 -0.55
CA SER A 371 22.31 -14.93 -1.17
C SER A 371 20.98 -14.50 -0.57
N ILE A 372 20.02 -14.36 -1.45
CA ILE A 372 18.64 -13.97 -1.18
C ILE A 372 17.91 -15.05 -0.37
N ASP A 373 18.02 -16.30 -0.82
CA ASP A 373 17.41 -17.45 -0.18
C ASP A 373 17.91 -17.61 1.28
N ASP A 374 19.20 -17.35 1.49
CA ASP A 374 19.81 -17.40 2.82
C ASP A 374 19.25 -16.28 3.71
N LEU A 375 19.14 -15.06 3.17
CA LEU A 375 18.61 -13.90 3.89
C LEU A 375 17.17 -14.15 4.37
N ASN A 376 16.31 -14.66 3.50
CA ASN A 376 14.91 -14.94 3.84
C ASN A 376 14.77 -16.11 4.80
N GLN A 377 15.55 -17.18 4.59
CA GLN A 377 15.57 -18.28 5.54
C GLN A 377 15.97 -17.81 6.93
N LYS A 378 16.94 -16.89 7.03
CA LYS A 378 17.38 -16.31 8.31
C LYS A 378 16.36 -15.34 8.90
N ILE A 379 15.72 -14.48 8.11
CA ILE A 379 14.63 -13.61 8.60
C ILE A 379 13.50 -14.47 9.17
N ALA A 380 13.07 -15.50 8.44
CA ALA A 380 12.03 -16.43 8.90
C ALA A 380 12.44 -17.17 10.18
N ASP A 381 13.70 -17.62 10.28
CA ASP A 381 14.23 -18.24 11.51
C ASP A 381 14.24 -17.26 12.69
N ILE A 382 14.70 -16.01 12.49
CA ILE A 382 14.70 -14.97 13.52
C ILE A 382 13.26 -14.71 13.99
N ILE A 383 12.30 -14.53 13.07
CA ILE A 383 10.90 -14.30 13.41
C ILE A 383 10.34 -15.48 14.22
N LYS A 384 10.57 -16.71 13.75
CA LYS A 384 10.11 -17.93 14.43
C LYS A 384 10.68 -18.05 15.85
N ARG A 385 11.98 -17.77 16.02
CA ARG A 385 12.65 -17.83 17.34
C ARG A 385 12.29 -16.65 18.23
N SER A 386 11.89 -15.53 17.64
CA SER A 386 11.46 -14.33 18.38
C SER A 386 10.18 -14.57 19.20
N VAL A 387 9.40 -15.62 18.89
CA VAL A 387 8.27 -16.07 19.72
C VAL A 387 8.74 -16.40 21.14
N ALA A 388 9.89 -17.08 21.27
CA ALA A 388 10.47 -17.41 22.57
C ALA A 388 11.47 -16.36 23.07
N GLN A 389 12.10 -15.60 22.17
CA GLN A 389 13.13 -14.61 22.47
C GLN A 389 12.82 -13.28 21.77
N PRO A 390 11.92 -12.43 22.32
CA PRO A 390 11.40 -11.27 21.60
C PRO A 390 12.43 -10.23 21.15
N GLN A 391 13.60 -10.19 21.78
CA GLN A 391 14.70 -9.26 21.48
C GLN A 391 15.84 -9.92 20.68
N LEU A 392 15.58 -11.06 20.03
CA LEU A 392 16.62 -11.83 19.34
C LEU A 392 17.32 -11.00 18.25
N ALA A 393 16.58 -10.22 17.48
CA ALA A 393 17.16 -9.41 16.41
C ALA A 393 18.10 -8.33 16.97
N GLU A 394 17.70 -7.66 18.05
CA GLU A 394 18.53 -6.70 18.77
C GLU A 394 19.77 -7.40 19.34
N GLN A 395 19.62 -8.57 19.96
CA GLN A 395 20.75 -9.33 20.53
C GLN A 395 21.78 -9.72 19.48
N ILE A 396 21.33 -10.12 18.28
CA ILE A 396 22.20 -10.39 17.13
C ILE A 396 23.04 -9.15 16.81
N LEU A 397 22.42 -7.97 16.72
CA LEU A 397 23.12 -6.71 16.41
C LEU A 397 24.02 -6.19 17.54
N HIS A 398 23.76 -6.53 18.80
CA HIS A 398 24.64 -6.18 19.92
C HIS A 398 25.86 -7.12 20.02
N SER A 399 25.80 -8.30 19.41
CA SER A 399 26.81 -9.35 19.54
C SER A 399 27.36 -9.81 18.18
N ILE A 400 27.49 -8.90 17.22
CA ILE A 400 27.87 -9.20 15.82
C ILE A 400 29.12 -10.08 15.74
N ALA A 401 30.15 -9.79 16.53
CA ALA A 401 31.40 -10.55 16.56
C ALA A 401 31.23 -12.04 16.98
N GLN A 402 30.10 -12.39 17.62
CA GLN A 402 29.78 -13.77 18.03
C GLN A 402 28.84 -14.48 17.05
N VAL A 403 28.32 -13.76 16.05
CA VAL A 403 27.42 -14.31 15.04
C VAL A 403 28.24 -15.04 13.99
N LYS A 404 28.11 -16.38 13.95
CA LYS A 404 28.89 -17.23 13.04
C LYS A 404 28.53 -17.04 11.57
N ASP A 405 27.28 -16.69 11.29
CA ASP A 405 26.74 -16.56 9.95
C ASP A 405 26.31 -15.10 9.74
N PRO A 406 27.09 -14.31 8.97
CA PRO A 406 26.86 -12.87 8.81
C PRO A 406 25.50 -12.54 8.19
N VAL A 407 24.86 -13.51 7.52
CA VAL A 407 23.51 -13.32 6.97
C VAL A 407 22.51 -13.02 8.08
N TYR A 408 22.66 -13.60 9.29
CA TYR A 408 21.80 -13.26 10.43
C TYR A 408 21.88 -11.79 10.84
N VAL A 409 23.05 -11.16 10.68
CA VAL A 409 23.25 -9.73 11.01
C VAL A 409 22.45 -8.87 10.05
N VAL A 410 22.56 -9.14 8.74
CA VAL A 410 21.83 -8.42 7.71
C VAL A 410 20.32 -8.65 7.82
N SER A 411 19.90 -9.89 8.07
CA SER A 411 18.49 -10.23 8.34
C SER A 411 17.94 -9.46 9.55
N ALA A 412 18.73 -9.33 10.62
CA ALA A 412 18.33 -8.58 11.81
C ALA A 412 18.22 -7.07 11.53
N LEU A 413 19.13 -6.49 10.73
CA LEU A 413 19.04 -5.09 10.30
C LEU A 413 17.74 -4.82 9.54
N LEU A 414 17.44 -5.62 8.51
CA LEU A 414 16.22 -5.45 7.70
C LEU A 414 14.94 -5.67 8.52
N LEU A 415 14.95 -6.64 9.44
CA LEU A 415 13.83 -6.89 10.32
C LEU A 415 13.58 -5.73 11.31
N LEU A 416 14.63 -5.12 11.85
CA LEU A 416 14.51 -3.95 12.72
C LEU A 416 14.17 -2.68 11.96
N ALA A 417 14.64 -2.53 10.72
CA ALA A 417 14.27 -1.41 9.85
C ALA A 417 12.76 -1.48 9.49
N SER A 418 12.26 -2.65 9.09
CA SER A 418 10.82 -2.82 8.79
C SER A 418 9.90 -2.62 10.00
N LYS A 419 10.44 -2.76 11.22
CA LYS A 419 9.74 -2.44 12.49
C LYS A 419 9.94 -1.00 12.97
N GLN A 420 10.65 -0.17 12.22
CA GLN A 420 11.08 1.19 12.61
C GLN A 420 11.98 1.25 13.87
N THR A 421 12.27 0.13 14.52
CA THR A 421 13.09 0.04 15.73
C THR A 421 14.55 0.41 15.46
N LEU A 422 15.04 0.17 14.25
CA LEU A 422 16.43 0.49 13.89
C LEU A 422 16.72 1.99 14.00
N ALA A 423 15.74 2.85 13.69
CA ALA A 423 15.86 4.30 13.70
C ALA A 423 15.56 4.94 15.07
N GLN A 424 15.00 4.18 16.02
CA GLN A 424 14.59 4.75 17.31
C GLN A 424 15.77 5.42 18.03
N GLY A 425 15.61 6.73 18.29
CA GLY A 425 16.61 7.54 18.97
C GLY A 425 17.87 7.85 18.15
N ARG A 426 17.86 7.63 16.82
CA ARG A 426 18.99 7.92 15.92
C ARG A 426 18.58 8.90 14.83
N SER A 427 19.34 9.97 14.64
CA SER A 427 19.29 10.80 13.43
C SER A 427 19.71 10.00 12.18
N PRO A 428 19.38 10.46 10.96
CA PRO A 428 19.84 9.83 9.73
C PRO A 428 21.37 9.66 9.68
N GLN A 429 22.15 10.65 10.11
CA GLN A 429 23.61 10.55 10.15
C GLN A 429 24.10 9.48 11.11
N GLU A 430 23.50 9.39 12.31
CA GLU A 430 23.88 8.37 13.29
C GLU A 430 23.55 6.96 12.79
N LEU A 431 22.41 6.78 12.14
CA LEU A 431 22.04 5.51 11.55
C LEU A 431 22.94 5.15 10.37
N GLN A 432 23.26 6.09 9.48
CA GLN A 432 24.22 5.90 8.40
C GLN A 432 25.58 5.44 8.94
N ASN A 433 26.13 6.13 9.93
CA ASN A 433 27.40 5.76 10.55
C ASN A 433 27.34 4.36 11.18
N TYR A 434 26.22 4.03 11.82
CA TYR A 434 25.99 2.69 12.36
C TYR A 434 25.96 1.62 11.27
N LEU A 435 25.24 1.84 10.17
CA LEU A 435 25.19 0.91 9.04
C LEU A 435 26.58 0.72 8.41
N ARG A 436 27.36 1.79 8.26
CA ARG A 436 28.75 1.71 7.78
C ARG A 436 29.62 0.89 8.71
N GLN A 437 29.52 1.10 10.02
CA GLN A 437 30.25 0.31 11.01
C GLN A 437 29.91 -1.18 10.89
N VAL A 438 28.62 -1.52 10.81
CA VAL A 438 28.20 -2.92 10.72
C VAL A 438 28.60 -3.54 9.38
N LEU A 439 28.26 -2.90 8.26
CA LEU A 439 28.43 -3.49 6.93
C LEU A 439 29.88 -3.44 6.44
N GLU A 440 30.52 -2.27 6.52
CA GLU A 440 31.88 -2.08 5.98
C GLU A 440 32.95 -2.64 6.93
N HIS A 441 32.82 -2.38 8.23
CA HIS A 441 33.85 -2.77 9.20
C HIS A 441 33.62 -4.17 9.75
N ASP A 442 32.42 -4.49 10.23
CA ASP A 442 32.17 -5.78 10.91
C ASP A 442 31.89 -6.93 9.93
N LEU A 443 31.22 -6.65 8.80
CA LEU A 443 30.92 -7.64 7.75
C LEU A 443 31.85 -7.58 6.54
N HIS A 444 32.77 -6.61 6.48
CA HIS A 444 33.74 -6.42 5.40
C HIS A 444 33.11 -6.25 4.00
N TRP A 445 31.91 -5.68 3.91
CA TRP A 445 31.32 -5.29 2.64
C TRP A 445 32.07 -4.10 2.05
N ASN A 446 32.11 -4.00 0.72
CA ASN A 446 32.61 -2.78 0.10
C ASN A 446 31.61 -1.63 0.30
N SER A 447 32.08 -0.40 0.08
CA SER A 447 31.26 0.79 0.36
C SER A 447 30.03 0.90 -0.56
N GLU A 448 30.14 0.45 -1.81
CA GLU A 448 29.04 0.50 -2.77
C GLU A 448 27.89 -0.45 -2.38
N ASP A 449 28.20 -1.70 -2.04
CA ASP A 449 27.20 -2.68 -1.59
C ASP A 449 26.59 -2.28 -0.23
N SER A 450 27.40 -1.65 0.63
CA SER A 450 26.91 -1.08 1.88
C SER A 450 25.96 0.09 1.62
N ALA A 451 26.26 0.97 0.67
CA ALA A 451 25.40 2.07 0.26
C ALA A 451 24.09 1.58 -0.38
N LYS A 452 24.11 0.52 -1.20
CA LYS A 452 22.88 -0.14 -1.70
C LYS A 452 21.97 -0.60 -0.54
N MET A 453 22.56 -1.17 0.50
CA MET A 453 21.82 -1.53 1.72
C MET A 453 21.31 -0.28 2.47
N GLY A 454 22.10 0.79 2.50
CA GLY A 454 21.68 2.11 3.00
C GLY A 454 20.42 2.63 2.30
N VAL A 455 20.34 2.53 0.97
CA VAL A 455 19.14 2.88 0.19
C VAL A 455 17.95 2.02 0.61
N ARG A 456 18.12 0.70 0.72
CA ARG A 456 17.06 -0.25 1.18
C ARG A 456 16.51 0.15 2.55
N VAL A 457 17.40 0.34 3.52
CA VAL A 457 17.01 0.70 4.89
C VAL A 457 16.37 2.09 4.92
N GLY A 458 16.92 3.06 4.19
CA GLY A 458 16.35 4.40 4.08
C GLY A 458 14.94 4.41 3.48
N ALA A 459 14.70 3.58 2.46
CA ALA A 459 13.38 3.41 1.84
C ALA A 459 12.36 2.83 2.84
N MET A 460 12.74 1.81 3.63
CA MET A 460 11.89 1.21 4.67
C MET A 460 11.51 2.21 5.77
N LEU A 461 12.46 3.04 6.18
CA LEU A 461 12.26 4.01 7.27
C LEU A 461 11.50 5.25 6.81
N GLY A 462 11.68 5.68 5.56
CA GLY A 462 11.02 6.86 4.99
C GLY A 462 11.59 8.19 5.50
N GLY A 463 10.88 9.28 5.22
CA GLY A 463 11.25 10.64 5.65
C GLY A 463 12.69 11.02 5.33
N ASP A 464 13.38 11.60 6.33
CA ASP A 464 14.76 12.07 6.21
C ASP A 464 15.78 10.93 5.99
N TYR A 465 15.42 9.67 6.28
CA TYR A 465 16.30 8.52 6.12
C TYR A 465 16.47 8.10 4.65
N ARG A 466 15.56 8.49 3.74
CA ARG A 466 15.68 8.16 2.31
C ARG A 466 16.95 8.73 1.67
N GLY A 467 17.51 9.80 2.23
CA GLY A 467 18.67 10.48 1.67
C GLY A 467 20.03 10.02 2.21
N MET A 468 20.12 8.95 3.02
CA MET A 468 21.41 8.52 3.61
C MET A 468 22.38 7.92 2.58
N ALA A 469 21.85 7.38 1.49
CA ALA A 469 22.62 6.84 0.39
C ALA A 469 21.88 7.12 -0.93
N TYR A 470 22.61 7.17 -2.03
CA TYR A 470 22.07 7.53 -3.34
C TYR A 470 22.87 6.88 -4.46
N TYR A 471 22.30 6.87 -5.66
CA TYR A 471 23.01 6.50 -6.88
C TYR A 471 23.63 7.75 -7.52
N ASN A 472 24.95 7.76 -7.68
CA ASN A 472 25.66 8.84 -8.35
C ASN A 472 25.74 8.53 -9.85
N GLN A 473 24.98 9.26 -10.68
CA GLN A 473 24.95 9.00 -12.13
C GLN A 473 26.31 9.27 -12.79
N SER A 474 27.05 10.26 -12.30
CA SER A 474 28.32 10.68 -12.91
C SER A 474 29.39 9.58 -12.92
N ASN A 475 29.35 8.66 -11.94
CA ASN A 475 30.30 7.56 -11.81
C ASN A 475 29.65 6.17 -11.85
N GLY A 476 28.32 6.11 -11.89
CA GLY A 476 27.53 4.89 -12.02
C GLY A 476 27.50 4.01 -10.78
N LYS A 477 27.73 4.56 -9.58
CA LYS A 477 27.85 3.80 -8.31
C LYS A 477 26.88 4.28 -7.24
N PHE A 478 26.61 3.39 -6.28
CA PHE A 478 25.92 3.74 -5.04
C PHE A 478 26.91 4.30 -4.02
N GLU A 479 26.54 5.42 -3.40
CA GLU A 479 27.39 6.14 -2.45
C GLU A 479 26.59 6.54 -1.21
N TRP A 480 27.29 6.63 -0.08
CA TRP A 480 26.76 7.25 1.12
C TRP A 480 26.72 8.77 0.94
N ARG A 481 25.73 9.44 1.52
CA ARG A 481 25.68 10.90 1.56
C ARG A 481 26.66 11.42 2.61
N GLU A 482 27.67 12.18 2.20
CA GLU A 482 28.64 12.77 3.13
C GLU A 482 28.09 13.92 3.96
#